data_AF-A0A229UJE7-F1
#
_entry.id   AF-A0A229UJE7-F1
#
_cell.length_a   1.000
_cell.length_b   1.000
_cell.length_c   1.000
_cell.angle_alpha   90.00
_cell.angle_beta   90.00
_cell.angle_gamma   90.00
#
_symmetry.space_group_name_H-M   'P 1'
#
loop_
_entity.id
_entity.type
_entity.pdbx_description
1 polymer ?
#
loop_
_entity_poly.entity_id
_entity_poly.type
_entity_poly.pdbx_seq_one_letter_code
_entity_poly.pdbx_strand_id
1 'polypeptide(L)'
;MGRAKVMLFSHICGSSFITGAEKYLLRLTGELSRHFDCILVVPDEGVLLQEAKQQGIQTVVHPIPLVWSLFNPEMSSPQELEGKLRRNEHGAILNLLHMHQPDLVIVNTVVNPIPAAAAKVLSIPVAWCITEKIAEQADRAFSVRWIDQHADWIIGISESTLQPFRKVGLEGKLYLLPPTWQMEELQPDMWPYYRLLRRSELGLTPEQRVVGYISSSLHPEKGLEHFLHMALKLCPGTPDVHFLIVGNTTQKQYVERCETRISQSGYASRFHRLAFEPRIERLYPAMDYVVIPSLIEEGFGMTALEGLVFGKSVIAYRAGGLDEILRTTGHASGLVEKGNADALTLKMLEKLEAPMTETEQEASRREADAAFGIEAYRKRLLRLVSLFQTKSSSAATEPNSSPLPPLLTNALYKSEAAAAVFLIENGVKRPFASPEAFRFFKYRWSDIHPVTDAVLHRFPTSAVVSMEAPFHRHRPSVMLAKGRGPTVYLLTADRRFPFVSMRSIRQRGFRPESIVTIPDDELVKLGVGEPLEELAHDNSPAKRGRKRKRRLTGGRGTLRKAGKPKRVRRSKRGSRKLTGRSSKRRPKAGKRKRAAA
;
A
#
# COMPACT_ATOMS: atom_id res chain seq x y z
N MET A 1 -16.93 -21.88 -1.74
CA MET A 1 -16.35 -20.76 -0.99
C MET A 1 -15.52 -19.93 -1.96
N GLY A 2 -15.67 -18.60 -1.98
CA GLY A 2 -14.87 -17.72 -2.83
C GLY A 2 -13.40 -17.73 -2.41
N ARG A 3 -12.49 -17.30 -3.30
CA ARG A 3 -11.10 -17.07 -2.92
C ARG A 3 -11.03 -15.87 -1.97
N ALA A 4 -10.09 -15.90 -1.03
CA ALA A 4 -9.89 -14.76 -0.13
C ALA A 4 -9.44 -13.53 -0.95
N LYS A 5 -9.98 -12.36 -0.61
CA LYS A 5 -9.75 -11.11 -1.32
C LYS A 5 -8.58 -10.35 -0.71
N VAL A 6 -7.63 -9.95 -1.54
CA VAL A 6 -6.43 -9.24 -1.11
C VAL A 6 -6.39 -7.87 -1.79
N MET A 7 -6.29 -6.80 -1.00
CA MET A 7 -6.09 -5.45 -1.53
C MET A 7 -4.65 -5.00 -1.35
N LEU A 8 -3.97 -4.67 -2.45
CA LEU A 8 -2.57 -4.25 -2.45
C LEU A 8 -2.48 -2.75 -2.76
N PHE A 9 -1.72 -1.99 -1.98
CA PHE A 9 -1.61 -0.54 -2.12
C PHE A 9 -0.21 -0.13 -2.63
N SER A 10 -0.18 0.46 -3.83
CA SER A 10 1.01 1.14 -4.35
C SER A 10 1.13 2.54 -3.75
N HIS A 11 2.36 3.05 -3.64
CA HIS A 11 2.63 4.41 -3.21
C HIS A 11 2.71 5.41 -4.38
N ILE A 12 3.06 4.95 -5.58
CA ILE A 12 3.20 5.77 -6.79
C ILE A 12 2.58 5.02 -8.00
N CYS A 13 2.09 5.79 -8.97
CA CYS A 13 1.75 5.33 -10.31
C CYS A 13 2.19 6.43 -11.29
N GLY A 14 3.40 6.28 -11.86
CA GLY A 14 3.97 7.29 -12.76
C GLY A 14 3.36 7.20 -14.16
N SER A 15 3.29 8.34 -14.86
CA SER A 15 2.75 8.41 -16.22
C SER A 15 3.67 7.84 -17.30
N SER A 16 4.99 7.79 -17.06
CA SER A 16 5.99 7.37 -18.05
C SER A 16 6.87 6.20 -17.60
N PHE A 17 6.93 5.89 -16.31
CA PHE A 17 7.70 4.74 -15.80
C PHE A 17 7.17 4.27 -14.44
N ILE A 18 7.58 3.07 -14.04
CA ILE A 18 7.39 2.50 -12.70
C ILE A 18 8.75 2.24 -12.04
N THR A 19 8.85 2.44 -10.73
CA THR A 19 10.10 2.21 -10.00
C THR A 19 10.30 0.73 -9.68
N GLY A 20 11.44 0.37 -9.10
CA GLY A 20 11.69 -1.00 -8.63
C GLY A 20 10.63 -1.50 -7.63
N ALA A 21 10.12 -0.62 -6.77
CA ALA A 21 9.09 -0.98 -5.79
C ALA A 21 7.75 -1.33 -6.47
N GLU A 22 7.36 -0.59 -7.51
CA GLU A 22 6.13 -0.88 -8.28
C GLU A 22 6.28 -2.12 -9.15
N LYS A 23 7.45 -2.34 -9.77
CA LYS A 23 7.75 -3.58 -10.51
C LYS A 23 7.64 -4.81 -9.59
N TYR A 24 8.19 -4.70 -8.39
CA TYR A 24 8.07 -5.74 -7.36
C TYR A 24 6.61 -5.99 -6.97
N LEU A 25 5.84 -4.92 -6.70
CA LEU A 25 4.43 -5.03 -6.33
C LEU A 25 3.58 -5.65 -7.44
N LEU A 26 3.82 -5.27 -8.70
CA LEU A 26 3.12 -5.83 -9.85
C LEU A 26 3.40 -7.34 -9.98
N ARG A 27 4.67 -7.75 -9.88
CA ARG A 27 5.06 -9.16 -9.91
C ARG A 27 4.42 -9.96 -8.77
N LEU A 28 4.47 -9.41 -7.56
CA LEU A 28 3.82 -10.01 -6.39
C LEU A 28 2.32 -10.16 -6.60
N THR A 29 1.66 -9.13 -7.14
CA THR A 29 0.21 -9.14 -7.39
C THR A 29 -0.16 -10.21 -8.43
N GLY A 30 0.59 -10.29 -9.53
CA GLY A 30 0.36 -11.29 -10.57
C GLY A 30 0.49 -12.73 -10.06
N GLU A 31 1.52 -13.02 -9.25
CA GLU A 31 1.71 -14.35 -8.67
C GLU A 31 0.69 -14.65 -7.55
N LEU A 32 0.31 -13.66 -6.72
CA LEU A 32 -0.75 -13.83 -5.71
C LEU A 32 -2.14 -14.02 -6.32
N SER A 33 -2.41 -13.45 -7.50
CA SER A 33 -3.71 -13.58 -8.19
C SER A 33 -4.04 -15.02 -8.59
N ARG A 34 -3.05 -15.93 -8.58
CA ARG A 34 -3.28 -17.37 -8.75
C ARG A 34 -3.93 -18.02 -7.53
N HIS A 35 -3.78 -17.42 -6.36
CA HIS A 35 -4.21 -17.95 -5.07
C HIS A 35 -5.34 -17.15 -4.43
N PHE A 36 -5.45 -15.86 -4.76
CA PHE A 36 -6.35 -14.89 -4.14
C PHE A 36 -7.09 -14.05 -5.18
N ASP A 37 -8.21 -13.46 -4.78
CA ASP A 37 -8.88 -12.42 -5.58
C ASP A 37 -8.21 -11.08 -5.29
N CYS A 38 -7.21 -10.72 -6.10
CA CYS A 38 -6.38 -9.54 -5.89
C CYS A 38 -6.96 -8.27 -6.52
N ILE A 39 -6.91 -7.17 -5.76
CA ILE A 39 -7.22 -5.82 -6.23
C ILE A 39 -6.01 -4.93 -5.96
N LEU A 40 -5.45 -4.34 -7.01
CA LEU A 40 -4.36 -3.37 -6.92
C LEU A 40 -4.91 -1.95 -6.84
N VAL A 41 -4.60 -1.24 -5.75
CA VAL A 41 -4.93 0.16 -5.54
C VAL A 41 -3.72 1.01 -5.88
N VAL A 42 -3.91 1.99 -6.77
CA VAL A 42 -2.87 2.92 -7.20
C VAL A 42 -3.31 4.37 -6.93
N PRO A 43 -2.37 5.30 -6.66
CA PRO A 43 -2.70 6.68 -6.32
C PRO A 43 -3.23 7.50 -7.51
N ASP A 44 -2.88 7.13 -8.73
CA ASP A 44 -3.21 7.85 -9.96
C ASP A 44 -3.26 6.90 -11.17
N GLU A 45 -3.75 7.41 -12.31
CA GLU A 45 -3.62 6.78 -13.62
C GLU A 45 -2.14 6.76 -14.06
N GLY A 46 -1.70 5.68 -14.70
CA GLY A 46 -0.30 5.57 -15.13
C GLY A 46 0.10 4.17 -15.56
N VAL A 47 1.40 3.98 -15.73
CA VAL A 47 1.99 2.76 -16.32
C VAL A 47 1.66 1.52 -15.48
N LEU A 48 1.77 1.60 -14.15
CA LEU A 48 1.45 0.47 -13.27
C LEU A 48 0.01 -0.01 -13.44
N LEU A 49 -0.94 0.93 -13.53
CA LEU A 49 -2.35 0.61 -13.73
C LEU A 49 -2.57 -0.10 -15.08
N GLN A 50 -1.94 0.41 -16.14
CA GLN A 50 -2.06 -0.15 -17.48
C GLN A 50 -1.48 -1.57 -17.55
N GLU A 51 -0.29 -1.77 -17.00
CA GLU A 51 0.35 -3.09 -16.95
C GLU A 51 -0.47 -4.09 -16.11
N ALA A 52 -1.01 -3.66 -14.96
CA ALA A 52 -1.88 -4.49 -14.14
C ALA A 52 -3.16 -4.91 -14.89
N LYS A 53 -3.82 -3.97 -15.59
CA LYS A 53 -5.00 -4.26 -16.42
C LYS A 53 -4.68 -5.23 -17.56
N GLN A 54 -3.52 -5.09 -18.21
CA GLN A 54 -3.06 -6.02 -19.26
C GLN A 54 -2.85 -7.44 -18.72
N GLN A 55 -2.45 -7.58 -17.46
CA GLN A 55 -2.34 -8.86 -16.76
C GLN A 55 -3.68 -9.38 -16.21
N GLY A 56 -4.80 -8.69 -16.46
CA GLY A 56 -6.13 -9.07 -15.98
C GLY A 56 -6.35 -8.84 -14.48
N ILE A 57 -5.48 -8.06 -13.83
CA ILE A 57 -5.59 -7.74 -12.40
C ILE A 57 -6.69 -6.68 -12.19
N GLN A 58 -7.54 -6.85 -11.18
CA GLN A 58 -8.51 -5.83 -10.82
C GLN A 58 -7.80 -4.61 -10.25
N THR A 59 -8.16 -3.41 -10.70
CA THR A 59 -7.49 -2.17 -10.29
C THR A 59 -8.44 -1.11 -9.79
N VAL A 60 -8.01 -0.32 -8.80
CA VAL A 60 -8.72 0.88 -8.32
C VAL A 60 -7.77 2.06 -8.27
N VAL A 61 -8.18 3.20 -8.81
CA VAL A 61 -7.47 4.47 -8.65
C VAL A 61 -8.03 5.20 -7.43
N HIS A 62 -7.17 5.51 -6.47
CA HIS A 62 -7.55 6.23 -5.26
C HIS A 62 -6.34 6.99 -4.69
N PRO A 63 -6.39 8.32 -4.51
CA PRO A 63 -5.28 9.08 -3.92
C PRO A 63 -4.90 8.57 -2.53
N ILE A 64 -3.60 8.44 -2.28
CA ILE A 64 -3.07 7.93 -1.01
C ILE A 64 -2.11 8.96 -0.41
N PRO A 65 -2.39 9.53 0.77
CA PRO A 65 -1.47 10.46 1.42
C PRO A 65 -0.18 9.72 1.84
N LEU A 66 0.95 10.12 1.28
CA LEU A 66 2.27 9.59 1.63
C LEU A 66 2.84 10.31 2.86
N VAL A 67 3.73 9.61 3.57
CA VAL A 67 4.42 10.13 4.77
C VAL A 67 5.90 9.80 4.67
N TRP A 68 6.66 10.74 4.08
CA TRP A 68 8.08 10.58 3.81
C TRP A 68 8.95 10.57 5.07
N SER A 69 8.46 11.14 6.17
CA SER A 69 9.13 11.13 7.49
C SER A 69 9.33 9.73 8.05
N LEU A 70 8.57 8.72 7.63
CA LEU A 70 8.82 7.33 8.02
C LEU A 70 10.06 6.74 7.35
N PHE A 71 10.38 7.19 6.12
CA PHE A 71 11.57 6.77 5.38
C PHE A 71 12.80 7.61 5.77
N ASN A 72 12.63 8.93 5.79
CA ASN A 72 13.67 9.90 6.18
C ASN A 72 13.08 10.96 7.14
N PRO A 73 13.26 10.79 8.46
CA PRO A 73 12.72 11.68 9.49
C PRO A 73 13.19 13.14 9.42
N GLU A 74 14.30 13.44 8.74
CA GLU A 74 14.75 14.83 8.55
C GLU A 74 13.84 15.63 7.60
N MET A 75 13.08 14.94 6.74
CA MET A 75 12.20 15.61 5.78
C MET A 75 10.90 16.13 6.42
N SER A 76 10.47 15.60 7.58
CA SER A 76 9.25 16.04 8.30
C SER A 76 9.13 15.43 9.71
N SER A 77 8.41 16.10 10.62
CA SER A 77 8.22 15.63 12.01
C SER A 77 7.40 14.32 12.06
N PRO A 78 7.75 13.34 12.92
CA PRO A 78 6.93 12.16 13.22
C PRO A 78 5.46 12.47 13.60
N GLN A 79 5.20 13.69 14.09
CA GLN A 79 3.86 14.19 14.43
C GLN A 79 2.99 14.44 13.19
N GLU A 80 3.58 14.51 11.99
CA GLU A 80 2.87 14.64 10.73
C GLU A 80 1.86 13.50 10.56
N LEU A 81 2.31 12.26 10.76
CA LEU A 81 1.48 11.06 10.63
C LEU A 81 0.32 11.07 11.61
N GLU A 82 0.59 11.35 12.89
CA GLU A 82 -0.46 11.45 13.91
C GLU A 82 -1.44 12.58 13.59
N GLY A 83 -0.95 13.73 13.09
CA GLY A 83 -1.78 14.83 12.64
C GLY A 83 -2.69 14.45 11.48
N LYS A 84 -2.16 13.74 10.48
CA LYS A 84 -2.94 13.23 9.32
C LYS A 84 -4.05 12.28 9.78
N LEU A 85 -3.75 11.37 10.71
CA LEU A 85 -4.74 10.45 11.27
C LEU A 85 -5.81 11.21 12.08
N ARG A 86 -5.42 12.20 12.90
CA ARG A 86 -6.37 13.04 13.66
C ARG A 86 -7.29 13.86 12.75
N ARG A 87 -6.81 14.28 11.57
CA ARG A 87 -7.62 14.97 10.55
C ARG A 87 -8.46 14.04 9.69
N ASN A 88 -8.51 12.74 10.01
CA ASN A 88 -9.27 11.73 9.28
C ASN A 88 -8.85 11.59 7.79
N GLU A 89 -7.58 11.82 7.46
CA GLU A 89 -7.06 11.63 6.09
C GLU A 89 -7.10 10.16 5.65
N HIS A 90 -7.31 9.22 6.58
CA HIS A 90 -7.52 7.80 6.31
C HIS A 90 -8.98 7.43 6.01
N GLY A 91 -9.93 8.37 6.18
CA GLY A 91 -11.37 8.11 6.06
C GLY A 91 -11.82 7.64 4.68
N ALA A 92 -11.22 8.16 3.61
CA ALA A 92 -11.49 7.71 2.25
C ALA A 92 -11.04 6.25 2.03
N ILE A 93 -9.88 5.88 2.59
CA ILE A 93 -9.38 4.51 2.53
C ILE A 93 -10.24 3.57 3.38
N LEU A 94 -10.73 4.01 4.55
CA LEU A 94 -11.70 3.24 5.33
C LEU A 94 -12.98 2.95 4.54
N ASN A 95 -13.50 3.92 3.80
CA ASN A 95 -14.65 3.71 2.92
C ASN A 95 -14.33 2.72 1.80
N LEU A 96 -13.14 2.82 1.21
CA LEU A 96 -12.67 1.89 0.19
C LEU A 96 -12.58 0.45 0.72
N LEU A 97 -11.95 0.24 1.87
CA LEU A 97 -11.88 -1.06 2.53
C LEU A 97 -13.27 -1.59 2.89
N HIS A 98 -14.19 -0.72 3.33
CA HIS A 98 -15.59 -1.08 3.55
C HIS A 98 -16.31 -1.51 2.27
N MET A 99 -16.05 -0.85 1.13
CA MET A 99 -16.65 -1.19 -0.16
C MET A 99 -16.19 -2.56 -0.64
N HIS A 100 -14.89 -2.82 -0.55
CA HIS A 100 -14.32 -4.03 -1.12
C HIS A 100 -14.30 -5.22 -0.14
N GLN A 101 -14.38 -5.01 1.18
CA GLN A 101 -14.32 -6.07 2.21
C GLN A 101 -13.16 -7.05 1.96
N PRO A 102 -11.90 -6.60 1.97
CA PRO A 102 -10.76 -7.50 1.80
C PRO A 102 -10.50 -8.33 3.06
N ASP A 103 -10.04 -9.56 2.85
CA ASP A 103 -9.60 -10.47 3.92
C ASP A 103 -8.16 -10.16 4.37
N LEU A 104 -7.40 -9.45 3.54
CA LEU A 104 -6.01 -9.06 3.77
C LEU A 104 -5.70 -7.75 3.02
N VAL A 105 -4.92 -6.88 3.66
CA VAL A 105 -4.32 -5.71 3.02
C VAL A 105 -2.81 -5.90 2.91
N ILE A 106 -2.26 -5.64 1.73
CA ILE A 106 -0.82 -5.56 1.49
C ILE A 106 -0.45 -4.11 1.21
N VAL A 107 0.52 -3.59 1.94
CA VAL A 107 1.00 -2.21 1.78
C VAL A 107 2.41 -2.23 1.23
N ASN A 108 2.66 -1.51 0.15
CA ASN A 108 3.99 -1.40 -0.44
C ASN A 108 4.70 -0.14 0.02
N THR A 109 6.00 -0.26 0.33
CA THR A 109 6.91 0.80 0.77
C THR A 109 6.62 1.34 2.18
N VAL A 110 7.66 1.89 2.83
CA VAL A 110 7.62 2.50 4.17
C VAL A 110 6.76 3.76 4.19
N VAL A 111 6.72 4.51 3.09
CA VAL A 111 6.07 5.83 3.00
C VAL A 111 4.55 5.76 2.86
N ASN A 112 3.97 4.56 2.91
CA ASN A 112 2.55 4.30 2.70
C ASN A 112 1.80 3.85 3.99
N PRO A 113 1.85 4.59 5.11
CA PRO A 113 1.27 4.13 6.38
C PRO A 113 -0.25 4.18 6.45
N ILE A 114 -0.90 5.05 5.66
CA ILE A 114 -2.32 5.34 5.81
C ILE A 114 -3.23 4.12 5.52
N PRO A 115 -2.99 3.31 4.47
CA PRO A 115 -3.72 2.06 4.26
C PRO A 115 -3.56 1.05 5.39
N ALA A 116 -2.35 0.92 5.96
CA ALA A 116 -2.10 0.03 7.09
C ALA A 116 -2.91 0.45 8.33
N ALA A 117 -2.89 1.75 8.67
CA ALA A 117 -3.72 2.29 9.75
C ALA A 117 -5.21 2.05 9.52
N ALA A 118 -5.72 2.34 8.33
CA ALA A 118 -7.13 2.14 7.99
C ALA A 118 -7.54 0.66 8.11
N ALA A 119 -6.71 -0.26 7.63
CA ALA A 119 -6.96 -1.71 7.75
C ALA A 119 -7.03 -2.17 9.20
N LYS A 120 -6.11 -1.68 10.06
CA LYS A 120 -6.08 -2.03 11.49
C LYS A 120 -7.30 -1.53 12.26
N VAL A 121 -7.82 -0.34 11.94
CA VAL A 121 -9.08 0.15 12.51
C VAL A 121 -10.23 -0.82 12.24
N LEU A 122 -10.23 -1.46 11.06
CA LEU A 122 -11.24 -2.46 10.67
C LEU A 122 -10.88 -3.89 11.09
N SER A 123 -9.81 -4.09 11.86
CA SER A 123 -9.28 -5.41 12.25
C SER A 123 -8.94 -6.32 11.05
N ILE A 124 -8.60 -5.72 9.90
CA ILE A 124 -8.17 -6.46 8.72
C ILE A 124 -6.66 -6.76 8.86
N PRO A 125 -6.20 -8.01 8.64
CA PRO A 125 -4.79 -8.34 8.65
C PRO A 125 -3.98 -7.50 7.64
N VAL A 126 -2.75 -7.14 8.01
CA VAL A 126 -1.85 -6.30 7.20
C VAL A 126 -0.51 -7.00 6.98
N ALA A 127 -0.13 -7.20 5.73
CA ALA A 127 1.25 -7.51 5.36
C ALA A 127 1.91 -6.25 4.77
N TRP A 128 3.05 -5.86 5.30
CA TRP A 128 3.72 -4.62 4.89
C TRP A 128 5.05 -4.92 4.21
N CYS A 129 5.14 -4.62 2.92
CA CYS A 129 6.34 -4.76 2.11
C CYS A 129 7.30 -3.59 2.32
N ILE A 130 8.54 -3.88 2.72
CA ILE A 130 9.63 -2.93 2.93
C ILE A 130 10.62 -3.07 1.77
N THR A 131 10.58 -2.11 0.85
CA THR A 131 11.35 -2.10 -0.40
C THR A 131 12.59 -1.21 -0.37
N GLU A 132 12.77 -0.48 0.72
CA GLU A 132 13.90 0.43 0.93
C GLU A 132 14.45 0.28 2.35
N LYS A 133 15.75 0.57 2.51
CA LYS A 133 16.36 0.60 3.83
C LYS A 133 15.97 1.89 4.53
N ILE A 134 15.31 1.78 5.68
CA ILE A 134 14.99 2.94 6.53
C ILE A 134 16.31 3.56 7.01
N ALA A 135 16.44 4.89 6.89
CA ALA A 135 17.67 5.61 7.24
C ALA A 135 18.14 5.30 8.68
N GLU A 136 19.45 5.12 8.86
CA GLU A 136 20.07 4.85 10.17
C GLU A 136 20.24 6.14 10.99
N GLN A 137 19.14 6.69 11.48
CA GLN A 137 19.09 7.93 12.27
C GLN A 137 18.36 7.75 13.61
N ALA A 138 18.39 8.77 14.47
CA ALA A 138 17.82 8.74 15.83
C ALA A 138 16.34 8.33 15.88
N ASP A 139 15.56 8.74 14.88
CA ASP A 139 14.11 8.47 14.81
C ASP A 139 13.73 7.19 14.07
N ARG A 140 14.70 6.37 13.62
CA ARG A 140 14.43 5.04 13.03
C ARG A 140 13.57 4.17 13.95
N ALA A 141 13.75 4.32 15.26
CA ALA A 141 12.98 3.59 16.24
C ALA A 141 11.48 3.95 16.21
N PHE A 142 11.11 5.19 15.81
CA PHE A 142 9.72 5.56 15.59
C PHE A 142 9.13 4.81 14.40
N SER A 143 9.78 4.84 13.23
CA SER A 143 9.30 4.16 12.02
C SER A 143 9.13 2.66 12.25
N VAL A 144 10.13 2.01 12.86
CA VAL A 144 10.09 0.57 13.18
C VAL A 144 8.93 0.24 14.13
N ARG A 145 8.73 1.03 15.19
CA ARG A 145 7.60 0.83 16.12
C ARG A 145 6.24 1.04 15.45
N TRP A 146 6.14 2.03 14.57
CA TRP A 146 4.88 2.33 13.90
C TRP A 146 4.47 1.20 12.95
N ILE A 147 5.43 0.71 12.16
CA ILE A 147 5.23 -0.44 11.28
C ILE A 147 4.87 -1.69 12.09
N ASP A 148 5.57 -1.97 13.18
CA ASP A 148 5.26 -3.10 14.07
C ASP A 148 3.82 -3.06 14.59
N GLN A 149 3.36 -1.90 15.05
CA GLN A 149 1.98 -1.73 15.56
C GLN A 149 0.91 -1.93 14.47
N HIS A 150 1.24 -1.67 13.21
CA HIS A 150 0.29 -1.70 12.10
C HIS A 150 0.51 -2.83 11.09
N ALA A 151 1.45 -3.75 11.37
CA ALA A 151 1.72 -4.91 10.54
C ALA A 151 1.51 -6.22 11.32
N ASP A 152 0.85 -7.18 10.69
CA ASP A 152 0.85 -8.58 11.09
C ASP A 152 2.07 -9.33 10.56
N TRP A 153 2.50 -8.95 9.35
CA TRP A 153 3.71 -9.45 8.71
C TRP A 153 4.48 -8.30 8.09
N ILE A 154 5.81 -8.38 8.15
CA ILE A 154 6.74 -7.41 7.55
C ILE A 154 7.53 -8.17 6.50
N ILE A 155 7.27 -7.88 5.23
CA ILE A 155 7.89 -8.54 4.09
C ILE A 155 9.05 -7.68 3.62
N GLY A 156 10.29 -8.14 3.78
CA GLY A 156 11.45 -7.45 3.26
C GLY A 156 11.91 -8.02 1.94
N ILE A 157 12.41 -7.17 1.05
CA ILE A 157 13.00 -7.59 -0.23
C ILE A 157 14.46 -8.05 -0.08
N SER A 158 15.06 -7.84 1.09
CA SER A 158 16.43 -8.23 1.43
C SER A 158 16.61 -8.31 2.95
N GLU A 159 17.65 -9.01 3.40
CA GLU A 159 18.07 -8.97 4.80
C GLU A 159 18.44 -7.56 5.25
N SER A 160 19.00 -6.75 4.34
CA SER A 160 19.32 -5.35 4.59
C SER A 160 18.08 -4.52 4.96
N THR A 161 16.94 -4.77 4.29
CA THR A 161 15.66 -4.10 4.62
C THR A 161 15.02 -4.60 5.92
N LEU A 162 15.25 -5.87 6.30
CA LEU A 162 14.69 -6.46 7.53
C LEU A 162 15.53 -6.19 8.77
N GLN A 163 16.81 -5.84 8.61
CA GLN A 163 17.74 -5.67 9.72
C GLN A 163 17.26 -4.69 10.81
N PRO A 164 16.64 -3.53 10.49
CA PRO A 164 16.11 -2.63 11.52
C PRO A 164 15.08 -3.29 12.44
N PHE A 165 14.27 -4.22 11.92
CA PHE A 165 13.23 -4.92 12.66
C PHE A 165 13.77 -6.11 13.46
N ARG A 166 14.76 -6.83 12.94
CA ARG A 166 15.48 -7.88 13.68
C ARG A 166 16.17 -7.33 14.92
N LYS A 167 16.81 -6.16 14.79
CA LYS A 167 17.50 -5.51 15.93
C LYS A 167 16.60 -5.22 17.13
N VAL A 168 15.27 -5.18 16.94
CA VAL A 168 14.29 -4.94 18.01
C VAL A 168 13.46 -6.19 18.36
N GLY A 169 13.85 -7.38 17.88
CA GLY A 169 13.24 -8.65 18.28
C GLY A 169 11.91 -8.99 17.62
N LEU A 170 11.70 -8.58 16.35
CA LEU A 170 10.45 -8.80 15.62
C LEU A 170 10.46 -10.05 14.73
N GLU A 171 11.34 -11.01 14.96
CA GLU A 171 11.58 -12.18 14.08
C GLU A 171 10.29 -12.93 13.71
N GLY A 172 9.33 -13.03 14.64
CA GLY A 172 8.05 -13.72 14.40
C GLY A 172 7.13 -13.06 13.36
N LYS A 173 7.39 -11.79 13.00
CA LYS A 173 6.63 -11.06 11.97
C LYS A 173 7.36 -10.99 10.62
N LEU A 174 8.65 -11.28 10.58
CA LEU A 174 9.47 -10.99 9.40
C LEU A 174 9.35 -12.10 8.36
N TYR A 175 9.28 -11.69 7.09
CA TYR A 175 9.28 -12.59 5.96
C TYR A 175 10.20 -12.05 4.87
N LEU A 176 11.12 -12.88 4.38
CA LEU A 176 12.02 -12.49 3.29
C LEU A 176 11.42 -12.95 1.97
N LEU A 177 11.11 -12.00 1.09
CA LEU A 177 10.65 -12.27 -0.28
C LEU A 177 11.43 -11.38 -1.25
N PRO A 178 12.61 -11.85 -1.71
CA PRO A 178 13.44 -11.08 -2.64
C PRO A 178 12.75 -10.87 -3.99
N PRO A 179 13.10 -9.83 -4.76
CA PRO A 179 12.68 -9.66 -6.14
C PRO A 179 13.10 -10.82 -7.03
N THR A 180 12.43 -10.94 -8.18
CA THR A 180 12.68 -11.97 -9.19
C THR A 180 12.45 -11.42 -10.60
N TRP A 181 12.83 -12.18 -11.63
CA TRP A 181 12.64 -11.86 -13.04
C TRP A 181 12.09 -13.08 -13.81
N GLN A 182 11.67 -12.88 -15.06
CA GLN A 182 11.40 -13.96 -15.99
C GLN A 182 12.46 -13.94 -17.08
N MET A 183 13.09 -15.08 -17.34
CA MET A 183 14.20 -15.16 -18.30
C MET A 183 13.74 -14.85 -19.73
N GLU A 184 12.52 -15.26 -20.07
CA GLU A 184 11.91 -15.07 -21.39
C GLU A 184 11.69 -13.58 -21.70
N GLU A 185 11.39 -12.76 -20.68
CA GLU A 185 11.26 -11.30 -20.82
C GLU A 185 12.58 -10.65 -21.24
N LEU A 186 13.72 -11.28 -20.92
CA LEU A 186 15.05 -10.78 -21.27
C LEU A 186 15.51 -11.20 -22.67
N GLN A 187 14.79 -12.07 -23.37
CA GLN A 187 15.10 -12.49 -24.75
C GLN A 187 16.57 -12.97 -24.94
N PRO A 188 17.00 -14.03 -24.23
CA PRO A 188 18.40 -14.51 -24.27
C PRO A 188 18.93 -14.79 -25.68
N ASP A 189 18.10 -15.36 -26.54
CA ASP A 189 18.47 -15.67 -27.93
C ASP A 189 18.84 -14.41 -28.75
N MET A 190 18.35 -13.25 -28.33
CA MET A 190 18.63 -11.96 -28.98
C MET A 190 19.84 -11.25 -28.39
N TRP A 191 20.45 -11.73 -27.30
CA TRP A 191 21.59 -11.07 -26.66
C TRP A 191 22.81 -10.90 -27.57
N PRO A 192 23.21 -11.88 -28.41
CA PRO A 192 24.32 -11.68 -29.36
C PRO A 192 24.03 -10.56 -30.36
N TYR A 193 22.79 -10.49 -30.86
CA TYR A 193 22.35 -9.43 -31.75
C TYR A 193 22.36 -8.06 -31.04
N TYR A 194 21.81 -7.97 -29.83
CA TYR A 194 21.80 -6.71 -29.08
C TYR A 194 23.19 -6.24 -28.68
N ARG A 195 24.11 -7.16 -28.38
CA ARG A 195 25.52 -6.84 -28.17
C ARG A 195 26.12 -6.20 -29.41
N LEU A 196 25.97 -6.82 -30.58
CA LEU A 196 26.50 -6.30 -31.84
C LEU A 196 25.90 -4.93 -32.17
N LEU A 197 24.57 -4.81 -32.11
CA LEU A 197 23.85 -3.57 -32.42
C LEU A 197 24.34 -2.43 -31.52
N ARG A 198 24.32 -2.63 -30.20
CA ARG A 198 24.68 -1.57 -29.25
C ARG A 198 26.16 -1.19 -29.36
N ARG A 199 27.05 -2.15 -29.59
CA ARG A 199 28.48 -1.86 -29.79
C ARG A 199 28.71 -1.09 -31.09
N SER A 200 28.00 -1.42 -32.16
CA SER A 200 28.04 -0.66 -33.41
C SER A 200 27.56 0.78 -33.23
N GLU A 201 26.47 1.00 -32.49
CA GLU A 201 25.95 2.35 -32.17
C GLU A 201 26.99 3.19 -31.38
N LEU A 202 27.82 2.53 -30.58
CA LEU A 202 28.88 3.16 -29.78
C LEU A 202 30.24 3.21 -30.50
N GLY A 203 30.35 2.72 -31.73
CA GLY A 203 31.62 2.66 -32.48
C GLY A 203 32.66 1.71 -31.86
N LEU A 204 32.20 0.66 -31.17
CA LEU A 204 33.04 -0.32 -30.47
C LEU A 204 33.30 -1.57 -31.33
N THR A 205 34.51 -2.11 -31.26
CA THR A 205 34.87 -3.39 -31.88
C THR A 205 34.52 -4.58 -30.98
N PRO A 206 34.47 -5.81 -31.52
CA PRO A 206 34.22 -7.02 -30.71
C PRO A 206 35.27 -7.29 -29.63
N GLU A 207 36.53 -6.93 -29.88
CA GLU A 207 37.70 -7.21 -29.03
C GLU A 207 37.78 -6.26 -27.83
N GLN A 208 37.25 -5.04 -27.98
CA GLN A 208 37.22 -4.03 -26.93
C GLN A 208 36.39 -4.48 -25.73
N ARG A 209 36.88 -4.12 -24.54
CA ARG A 209 36.22 -4.43 -23.27
C ARG A 209 35.41 -3.25 -22.79
N VAL A 210 34.19 -3.50 -22.31
CA VAL A 210 33.26 -2.46 -21.87
C VAL A 210 32.95 -2.61 -20.39
N VAL A 211 33.33 -1.59 -19.62
CA VAL A 211 33.02 -1.47 -18.19
C VAL A 211 31.81 -0.54 -18.04
N GLY A 212 30.70 -1.07 -17.56
CA GLY A 212 29.44 -0.37 -17.43
C GLY A 212 29.17 0.19 -16.04
N TYR A 213 28.63 1.40 -15.99
CA TYR A 213 27.98 2.00 -14.84
C TYR A 213 26.50 2.25 -15.20
N ILE A 214 25.59 1.78 -14.36
CA ILE A 214 24.14 1.89 -14.60
C ILE A 214 23.46 2.51 -13.38
N SER A 215 22.69 3.57 -13.62
CA SER A 215 21.77 4.14 -12.64
C SER A 215 20.54 4.71 -13.34
N SER A 216 19.36 4.68 -12.71
CA SER A 216 18.17 5.36 -13.25
C SER A 216 18.39 6.86 -13.39
N SER A 217 19.12 7.44 -12.44
CA SER A 217 19.45 8.86 -12.37
C SER A 217 20.86 9.11 -11.84
N LEU A 218 21.54 10.10 -12.40
CA LEU A 218 22.93 10.42 -12.06
C LEU A 218 22.98 11.37 -10.86
N HIS A 219 23.36 10.81 -9.70
CA HIS A 219 23.51 11.53 -8.44
C HIS A 219 24.84 11.18 -7.76
N PRO A 220 25.41 12.09 -6.93
CA PRO A 220 26.65 11.84 -6.20
C PRO A 220 26.63 10.53 -5.40
N GLU A 221 25.52 10.26 -4.72
CA GLU A 221 25.30 9.06 -3.89
C GLU A 221 25.34 7.74 -4.65
N LYS A 222 25.14 7.77 -5.97
CA LYS A 222 25.25 6.57 -6.83
C LYS A 222 26.69 6.29 -7.29
N GLY A 223 27.63 7.19 -6.97
CA GLY A 223 29.06 6.94 -7.07
C GLY A 223 29.67 7.15 -8.45
N LEU A 224 29.04 7.93 -9.35
CA LEU A 224 29.61 8.19 -10.68
C LEU A 224 31.01 8.81 -10.60
N GLU A 225 31.30 9.68 -9.62
CA GLU A 225 32.66 10.22 -9.43
C GLU A 225 33.70 9.14 -9.06
N HIS A 226 33.29 8.13 -8.30
CA HIS A 226 34.15 6.99 -7.94
C HIS A 226 34.38 6.09 -9.16
N PHE A 227 33.36 5.90 -9.99
CA PHE A 227 33.49 5.23 -11.29
C PHE A 227 34.46 5.98 -12.21
N LEU A 228 34.35 7.30 -12.33
CA LEU A 228 35.26 8.11 -13.14
C LEU A 228 36.69 8.11 -12.62
N HIS A 229 36.88 8.14 -11.30
CA HIS A 229 38.20 8.01 -10.69
C HIS A 229 38.86 6.68 -11.08
N MET A 230 38.13 5.58 -10.95
CA MET A 230 38.59 4.25 -11.37
C MET A 230 38.90 4.21 -12.86
N ALA A 231 37.97 4.66 -13.70
CA ALA A 231 38.12 4.63 -15.16
C ALA A 231 39.35 5.41 -15.64
N LEU A 232 39.51 6.64 -15.16
CA LEU A 232 40.63 7.51 -15.53
C LEU A 232 41.99 6.99 -15.04
N LYS A 233 42.04 6.25 -13.92
CA LYS A 233 43.26 5.60 -13.45
C LYS A 233 43.63 4.36 -14.27
N LEU A 234 42.66 3.62 -14.79
CA LEU A 234 42.90 2.45 -15.63
C LEU A 234 43.35 2.83 -17.05
N CYS A 235 42.86 3.97 -17.53
CA CYS A 235 43.09 4.48 -18.89
C CYS A 235 44.54 4.31 -19.42
N PRO A 236 45.62 4.73 -18.72
CA PRO A 236 46.98 4.63 -19.25
C PRO A 236 47.46 3.20 -19.51
N GLY A 237 46.98 2.21 -18.74
CA GLY A 237 47.44 0.82 -18.82
C GLY A 237 46.51 -0.13 -19.59
N THR A 238 45.36 0.37 -20.07
CA THR A 238 44.30 -0.47 -20.65
C THR A 238 43.70 0.17 -21.91
N PRO A 239 44.45 0.24 -23.03
CA PRO A 239 44.04 1.00 -24.22
C PRO A 239 42.72 0.52 -24.84
N ASP A 240 42.41 -0.78 -24.75
CA ASP A 240 41.22 -1.40 -25.35
C ASP A 240 39.97 -1.41 -24.44
N VAL A 241 40.06 -0.75 -23.27
CA VAL A 241 38.94 -0.67 -22.32
C VAL A 241 38.15 0.62 -22.51
N HIS A 242 36.85 0.48 -22.67
CA HIS A 242 35.87 1.56 -22.78
C HIS A 242 34.92 1.58 -21.59
N PHE A 243 34.38 2.77 -21.29
CA PHE A 243 33.53 3.02 -20.13
C PHE A 243 32.17 3.51 -20.58
N LEU A 244 31.11 2.78 -20.21
CA LEU A 244 29.74 3.09 -20.57
C LEU A 244 28.96 3.59 -19.34
N ILE A 245 28.50 4.84 -19.40
CA ILE A 245 27.73 5.50 -18.35
C ILE A 245 26.26 5.60 -18.78
N VAL A 246 25.37 4.98 -18.01
CA VAL A 246 23.94 4.93 -18.32
C VAL A 246 23.15 5.57 -17.19
N GLY A 247 22.31 6.55 -17.54
CA GLY A 247 21.35 7.13 -16.61
C GLY A 247 20.87 8.52 -17.00
N ASN A 248 19.74 8.94 -16.42
CA ASN A 248 19.17 10.25 -16.69
C ASN A 248 19.89 11.36 -15.92
N THR A 249 20.05 12.52 -16.57
CA THR A 249 20.58 13.74 -15.94
C THR A 249 19.49 14.41 -15.10
N THR A 250 19.52 14.15 -13.80
CA THR A 250 18.63 14.79 -12.81
C THR A 250 19.29 15.98 -12.12
N GLN A 251 20.62 15.95 -11.93
CA GLN A 251 21.42 17.06 -11.40
C GLN A 251 22.40 17.57 -12.46
N LYS A 252 21.96 18.54 -13.27
CA LYS A 252 22.74 19.06 -14.42
C LYS A 252 24.17 19.46 -14.06
N GLN A 253 24.35 20.30 -13.04
CA GLN A 253 25.68 20.76 -12.61
C GLN A 253 26.60 19.61 -12.16
N TYR A 254 26.06 18.56 -11.55
CA TYR A 254 26.84 17.39 -11.16
C TYR A 254 27.34 16.62 -12.39
N VAL A 255 26.45 16.39 -13.36
CA VAL A 255 26.80 15.69 -14.60
C VAL A 255 27.76 16.51 -15.46
N GLU A 256 27.57 17.83 -15.58
CA GLU A 256 28.47 18.73 -16.32
C GLU A 256 29.90 18.71 -15.73
N ARG A 257 30.03 18.66 -14.40
CA ARG A 257 31.35 18.50 -13.75
C ARG A 257 31.99 17.16 -14.10
N CYS A 258 31.22 16.08 -14.11
CA CYS A 258 31.68 14.76 -14.52
C CYS A 258 32.14 14.74 -15.98
N GLU A 259 31.35 15.32 -16.89
CA GLU A 259 31.68 15.43 -18.32
C GLU A 259 32.93 16.30 -18.57
N THR A 260 33.08 17.40 -17.84
CA THR A 260 34.28 18.25 -17.90
C THR A 260 35.54 17.49 -17.48
N ARG A 261 35.44 16.66 -16.43
CA ARG A 261 36.56 15.82 -15.99
C ARG A 261 36.96 14.79 -17.05
N ILE A 262 35.98 14.23 -17.77
CA ILE A 262 36.23 13.30 -18.89
C ILE A 262 36.91 14.04 -20.04
N SER A 263 36.39 15.19 -20.47
CA SER A 263 36.93 15.92 -21.62
C SER A 263 38.36 16.43 -21.40
N GLN A 264 38.70 16.82 -20.17
CA GLN A 264 40.04 17.28 -19.79
C GLN A 264 41.06 16.15 -19.59
N SER A 265 40.63 14.87 -19.61
CA SER A 265 41.51 13.74 -19.29
C SER A 265 42.42 13.28 -20.44
N GLY A 266 42.14 13.71 -21.68
CA GLY A 266 42.77 13.16 -22.89
C GLY A 266 42.22 11.78 -23.33
N TYR A 267 41.27 11.20 -22.59
CA TYR A 267 40.70 9.88 -22.86
C TYR A 267 39.22 9.90 -23.25
N ALA A 268 38.69 11.06 -23.63
CA ALA A 268 37.26 11.27 -23.86
C ALA A 268 36.65 10.28 -24.88
N SER A 269 37.40 9.86 -25.91
CA SER A 269 36.95 8.86 -26.90
C SER A 269 36.65 7.47 -26.32
N ARG A 270 37.07 7.18 -25.08
CA ARG A 270 36.80 5.92 -24.40
C ARG A 270 35.57 5.96 -23.48
N PHE A 271 34.95 7.11 -23.32
CA PHE A 271 33.76 7.28 -22.49
C PHE A 271 32.52 7.45 -23.34
N HIS A 272 31.53 6.62 -23.07
CA HIS A 272 30.26 6.57 -23.77
C HIS A 272 29.14 6.89 -22.79
N ARG A 273 28.20 7.77 -23.17
CA ARG A 273 27.05 8.11 -22.33
C ARG A 273 25.74 7.77 -23.04
N LEU A 274 24.86 7.08 -22.32
CA LEU A 274 23.48 6.81 -22.73
C LEU A 274 22.52 7.39 -21.69
N ALA A 275 21.34 7.82 -22.16
CA ALA A 275 20.21 8.06 -21.28
C ALA A 275 19.75 6.74 -20.63
N PHE A 276 18.79 6.82 -19.70
CA PHE A 276 18.21 5.61 -19.12
C PHE A 276 17.62 4.69 -20.20
N GLU A 277 17.99 3.42 -20.16
CA GLU A 277 17.48 2.36 -21.05
C GLU A 277 16.54 1.44 -20.25
N PRO A 278 15.21 1.49 -20.50
CA PRO A 278 14.26 0.61 -19.82
C PRO A 278 14.40 -0.86 -20.25
N ARG A 279 14.94 -1.13 -21.44
CA ARG A 279 15.15 -2.47 -22.00
C ARG A 279 16.57 -2.96 -21.71
N ILE A 280 16.76 -3.53 -20.52
CA ILE A 280 18.07 -3.95 -20.01
C ILE A 280 18.75 -5.01 -20.89
N GLU A 281 17.98 -5.81 -21.63
CA GLU A 281 18.46 -6.78 -22.61
C GLU A 281 19.12 -6.14 -23.84
N ARG A 282 18.91 -4.84 -24.08
CA ARG A 282 19.64 -4.06 -25.09
C ARG A 282 20.90 -3.39 -24.54
N LEU A 283 21.15 -3.53 -23.24
CA LEU A 283 22.19 -2.80 -22.53
C LEU A 283 23.28 -3.72 -21.99
N TYR A 284 22.93 -4.64 -21.09
CA TYR A 284 23.92 -5.53 -20.46
C TYR A 284 24.71 -6.36 -21.47
N PRO A 285 24.13 -6.89 -22.57
CA PRO A 285 24.92 -7.64 -23.54
C PRO A 285 26.08 -6.86 -24.15
N ALA A 286 26.02 -5.52 -24.22
CA ALA A 286 27.10 -4.68 -24.73
C ALA A 286 28.31 -4.58 -23.77
N MET A 287 28.07 -4.84 -22.48
CA MET A 287 29.06 -4.74 -21.39
C MET A 287 29.76 -6.08 -21.18
N ASP A 288 30.94 -6.02 -20.56
CA ASP A 288 31.69 -7.19 -20.06
C ASP A 288 31.78 -7.16 -18.52
N TYR A 289 31.84 -5.96 -17.95
CA TYR A 289 31.92 -5.72 -16.51
C TYR A 289 30.84 -4.72 -16.08
N VAL A 290 30.30 -4.92 -14.89
CA VAL A 290 29.32 -4.00 -14.29
C VAL A 290 29.89 -3.49 -12.97
N VAL A 291 30.03 -2.17 -12.85
CA VAL A 291 30.60 -1.51 -11.67
C VAL A 291 29.52 -0.70 -10.96
N ILE A 292 29.29 -1.00 -9.67
CA ILE A 292 28.22 -0.42 -8.87
C ILE A 292 28.82 0.23 -7.60
N PRO A 293 29.40 1.42 -7.72
CA PRO A 293 30.08 2.10 -6.62
C PRO A 293 29.09 2.91 -5.75
N SER A 294 27.90 2.38 -5.48
CA SER A 294 26.86 3.10 -4.73
C SER A 294 27.32 3.39 -3.30
N LEU A 295 27.18 4.66 -2.88
CA LEU A 295 27.53 5.12 -1.54
C LEU A 295 26.37 4.99 -0.56
N ILE A 296 25.16 4.82 -1.08
CA ILE A 296 23.97 4.53 -0.27
C ILE A 296 23.78 3.04 -0.07
N GLU A 297 23.14 2.71 1.04
CA GLU A 297 22.76 1.34 1.34
C GLU A 297 21.59 0.93 0.44
N GLU A 298 21.87 0.13 -0.58
CA GLU A 298 20.86 -0.30 -1.54
C GLU A 298 19.82 -1.22 -0.87
N GLY A 299 18.54 -1.06 -1.22
CA GLY A 299 17.45 -1.88 -0.69
C GLY A 299 17.62 -3.36 -1.06
N PHE A 300 17.89 -3.65 -2.33
CA PHE A 300 18.18 -5.02 -2.80
C PHE A 300 19.40 -5.06 -3.73
N GLY A 301 19.51 -4.16 -4.70
CA GLY A 301 20.65 -4.13 -5.63
C GLY A 301 20.38 -4.84 -6.96
N MET A 302 19.24 -4.56 -7.59
CA MET A 302 18.84 -5.17 -8.88
C MET A 302 19.93 -5.10 -9.95
N THR A 303 20.68 -3.99 -10.05
CA THR A 303 21.77 -3.85 -11.02
C THR A 303 22.88 -4.92 -10.85
N ALA A 304 23.16 -5.35 -9.62
CA ALA A 304 24.12 -6.42 -9.38
C ALA A 304 23.55 -7.76 -9.83
N LEU A 305 22.31 -8.07 -9.44
CA LEU A 305 21.63 -9.29 -9.85
C LEU A 305 21.51 -9.38 -11.38
N GLU A 306 21.07 -8.33 -12.03
CA GLU A 306 20.99 -8.23 -13.49
C GLU A 306 22.37 -8.48 -14.12
N GLY A 307 23.43 -7.86 -13.60
CA GLY A 307 24.80 -8.14 -14.04
C GLY A 307 25.14 -9.64 -14.03
N LEU A 308 24.81 -10.35 -12.95
CA LEU A 308 25.02 -11.81 -12.85
C LEU A 308 24.12 -12.60 -13.82
N VAL A 309 22.85 -12.20 -13.98
CA VAL A 309 21.90 -12.82 -14.92
C VAL A 309 22.33 -12.68 -16.38
N PHE A 310 23.03 -11.62 -16.73
CA PHE A 310 23.64 -11.46 -18.06
C PHE A 310 25.05 -12.07 -18.14
N GLY A 311 25.53 -12.75 -17.09
CA GLY A 311 26.85 -13.36 -17.02
C GLY A 311 27.98 -12.33 -17.06
N LYS A 312 27.84 -11.21 -16.35
CA LYS A 312 28.85 -10.15 -16.27
C LYS A 312 29.65 -10.26 -14.99
N SER A 313 30.92 -9.90 -15.05
CA SER A 313 31.72 -9.74 -13.83
C SER A 313 31.25 -8.47 -13.12
N VAL A 314 30.63 -8.64 -11.95
CA VAL A 314 30.10 -7.55 -11.13
C VAL A 314 31.11 -7.14 -10.08
N ILE A 315 31.42 -5.84 -10.03
CA ILE A 315 32.23 -5.22 -8.99
C ILE A 315 31.35 -4.19 -8.29
N ALA A 316 31.19 -4.28 -6.97
CA ALA A 316 30.30 -3.41 -6.23
C ALA A 316 30.88 -2.99 -4.89
N TYR A 317 30.44 -1.84 -4.39
CA TYR A 317 30.66 -1.51 -2.98
C TYR A 317 29.83 -2.40 -2.07
N ARG A 318 30.40 -2.72 -0.90
CA ARG A 318 29.70 -3.37 0.23
C ARG A 318 28.66 -2.40 0.81
N ALA A 319 27.49 -2.33 0.17
CA ALA A 319 26.43 -1.40 0.54
C ALA A 319 25.05 -2.07 0.46
N GLY A 320 24.43 -2.32 1.61
CA GLY A 320 23.12 -2.96 1.72
C GLY A 320 23.00 -4.25 0.90
N GLY A 321 21.94 -4.33 0.09
CA GLY A 321 21.63 -5.51 -0.71
C GLY A 321 22.69 -5.89 -1.76
N LEU A 322 23.60 -4.99 -2.14
CA LEU A 322 24.72 -5.35 -3.03
C LEU A 322 25.66 -6.38 -2.40
N ASP A 323 25.95 -6.23 -1.10
CA ASP A 323 26.76 -7.20 -0.34
C ASP A 323 26.04 -8.55 -0.24
N GLU A 324 24.73 -8.50 0.02
CA GLU A 324 23.87 -9.67 0.16
C GLU A 324 23.77 -10.48 -1.14
N ILE A 325 23.52 -9.84 -2.27
CA ILE A 325 23.42 -10.51 -3.58
C ILE A 325 24.74 -11.20 -3.92
N LEU A 326 25.85 -10.48 -3.86
CA LEU A 326 27.15 -11.03 -4.26
C LEU A 326 27.60 -12.16 -3.32
N ARG A 327 27.29 -12.11 -2.03
CA ARG A 327 27.57 -13.23 -1.12
C ARG A 327 26.69 -14.44 -1.38
N THR A 328 25.39 -14.22 -1.53
CA THR A 328 24.40 -15.30 -1.70
C THR A 328 24.63 -16.07 -2.98
N THR A 329 25.11 -15.41 -4.02
CA THR A 329 25.40 -15.99 -5.32
C THR A 329 26.85 -16.47 -5.47
N GLY A 330 27.69 -16.44 -4.43
CA GLY A 330 29.08 -16.90 -4.55
C GLY A 330 30.07 -15.90 -5.20
N HIS A 331 29.65 -14.68 -5.50
CA HIS A 331 30.43 -13.63 -6.17
C HIS A 331 31.04 -12.59 -5.21
N ALA A 332 31.24 -12.95 -3.95
CA ALA A 332 31.77 -12.04 -2.93
C ALA A 332 33.16 -11.47 -3.25
N SER A 333 33.92 -12.12 -4.16
CA SER A 333 35.22 -11.63 -4.64
C SER A 333 35.13 -10.29 -5.41
N GLY A 334 33.94 -9.93 -5.91
CA GLY A 334 33.67 -8.64 -6.54
C GLY A 334 33.39 -7.48 -5.57
N LEU A 335 33.35 -7.74 -4.26
CA LEU A 335 33.01 -6.73 -3.26
C LEU A 335 34.20 -5.88 -2.84
N VAL A 336 34.00 -4.57 -2.83
CA VAL A 336 34.97 -3.55 -2.43
C VAL A 336 34.43 -2.74 -1.26
N GLU A 337 35.33 -2.24 -0.39
CA GLU A 337 34.90 -1.37 0.71
C GLU A 337 34.25 -0.09 0.20
N LYS A 338 33.11 0.28 0.80
CA LYS A 338 32.33 1.44 0.37
C LYS A 338 33.14 2.71 0.50
N GLY A 339 33.16 3.52 -0.57
CA GLY A 339 33.90 4.78 -0.62
C GLY A 339 35.39 4.64 -0.97
N ASN A 340 35.93 3.42 -1.09
CA ASN A 340 37.33 3.22 -1.46
C ASN A 340 37.50 3.09 -2.98
N ALA A 341 37.67 4.23 -3.67
CA ALA A 341 37.81 4.28 -5.13
C ALA A 341 39.14 3.67 -5.64
N ASP A 342 40.20 3.68 -4.83
CA ASP A 342 41.47 3.06 -5.20
C ASP A 342 41.40 1.53 -5.14
N ALA A 343 40.78 0.97 -4.09
CA ALA A 343 40.49 -0.46 -4.03
C ALA A 343 39.54 -0.90 -5.15
N LEU A 344 38.61 -0.04 -5.57
CA LEU A 344 37.75 -0.29 -6.73
C LEU A 344 38.57 -0.41 -8.02
N THR A 345 39.55 0.47 -8.18
CA THR A 345 40.49 0.46 -9.33
C THR A 345 41.32 -0.82 -9.35
N LEU A 346 41.90 -1.22 -8.22
CA LEU A 346 42.68 -2.45 -8.11
C LEU A 346 41.83 -3.69 -8.40
N LYS A 347 40.61 -3.75 -7.86
CA LYS A 347 39.70 -4.87 -8.11
C LYS A 347 39.28 -4.95 -9.58
N MET A 348 39.05 -3.82 -10.23
CA MET A 348 38.74 -3.78 -11.66
C MET A 348 39.94 -4.26 -12.49
N LEU A 349 41.17 -3.85 -12.16
CA LEU A 349 42.38 -4.31 -12.84
C LEU A 349 42.55 -5.83 -12.72
N GLU A 350 42.39 -6.39 -11.51
CA GLU A 350 42.41 -7.84 -11.28
C GLU A 350 41.39 -8.58 -12.16
N LYS A 351 40.18 -8.03 -12.31
CA LYS A 351 39.14 -8.64 -13.16
C LYS A 351 39.41 -8.49 -14.66
N LEU A 352 40.14 -7.46 -15.08
CA LEU A 352 40.59 -7.30 -16.46
C LEU A 352 41.69 -8.30 -16.84
N GLU A 353 42.57 -8.61 -15.89
CA GLU A 353 43.67 -9.58 -16.07
C GLU A 353 43.16 -11.04 -16.10
N ALA A 354 42.05 -11.31 -15.41
CA ALA A 354 41.37 -12.61 -15.42
C ALA A 354 39.88 -12.48 -15.83
N PRO A 355 39.60 -12.25 -17.14
CA PRO A 355 38.23 -12.17 -17.64
C PRO A 355 37.47 -13.49 -17.43
N MET A 356 36.18 -13.40 -17.11
CA MET A 356 35.34 -14.60 -16.96
C MET A 356 35.25 -15.40 -18.26
N THR A 357 35.46 -16.70 -18.15
CA THR A 357 35.19 -17.70 -19.18
C THR A 357 33.69 -17.88 -19.41
N GLU A 358 33.27 -18.38 -20.58
CA GLU A 358 31.85 -18.67 -20.86
C GLU A 358 31.22 -19.60 -19.81
N THR A 359 31.99 -20.59 -19.32
CA THR A 359 31.57 -21.51 -18.26
C THR A 359 31.30 -20.78 -16.94
N GLU A 360 32.14 -19.82 -16.55
CA GLU A 360 31.92 -19.00 -15.35
C GLU A 360 30.73 -18.06 -15.53
N GLN A 361 30.53 -17.50 -16.72
CA GLN A 361 29.36 -16.67 -17.02
C GLN A 361 28.07 -17.49 -16.89
N GLU A 362 28.06 -18.74 -17.39
CA GLU A 362 26.92 -19.65 -17.25
C GLU A 362 26.73 -20.15 -15.81
N ALA A 363 27.81 -20.36 -15.06
CA ALA A 363 27.73 -20.63 -13.62
C ALA A 363 27.09 -19.45 -12.87
N SER A 364 27.52 -18.22 -13.18
CA SER A 364 26.97 -16.99 -12.58
C SER A 364 25.46 -16.87 -12.78
N ARG A 365 24.99 -17.13 -14.00
CA ARG A 365 23.55 -17.15 -14.32
C ARG A 365 22.78 -18.19 -13.51
N ARG A 366 23.30 -19.42 -13.45
CA ARG A 366 22.66 -20.53 -12.70
C ARG A 366 22.62 -20.26 -11.20
N GLU A 367 23.66 -19.67 -10.63
CA GLU A 367 23.72 -19.31 -9.21
C GLU A 367 22.74 -18.17 -8.88
N ALA A 368 22.64 -17.16 -9.75
CA ALA A 368 21.65 -16.11 -9.63
C ALA A 368 20.22 -16.69 -9.69
N ASP A 369 19.92 -17.54 -10.68
CA ASP A 369 18.61 -18.18 -10.85
C ASP A 369 18.24 -19.09 -9.67
N ALA A 370 19.19 -19.89 -9.19
CA ALA A 370 18.97 -20.75 -8.02
C ALA A 370 18.62 -19.94 -6.75
N ALA A 371 19.21 -18.77 -6.57
CA ALA A 371 18.98 -17.91 -5.41
C ALA A 371 17.69 -17.08 -5.53
N PHE A 372 17.48 -16.46 -6.70
CA PHE A 372 16.52 -15.36 -6.90
C PHE A 372 15.59 -15.53 -8.12
N GLY A 373 15.77 -16.59 -8.90
CA GLY A 373 14.91 -16.93 -10.04
C GLY A 373 13.48 -17.26 -9.63
N ILE A 374 12.62 -17.40 -10.63
CA ILE A 374 11.16 -17.46 -10.44
C ILE A 374 10.72 -18.66 -9.57
N GLU A 375 11.41 -19.80 -9.67
CA GLU A 375 11.08 -20.98 -8.88
C GLU A 375 11.48 -20.80 -7.41
N ALA A 376 12.64 -20.20 -7.14
CA ALA A 376 13.05 -19.84 -5.79
C ALA A 376 12.10 -18.81 -5.17
N TYR A 377 11.64 -17.84 -5.97
CA TYR A 377 10.61 -16.87 -5.58
C TYR A 377 9.28 -17.56 -5.24
N ARG A 378 8.74 -18.39 -6.14
CA ARG A 378 7.47 -19.11 -5.94
C ARG A 378 7.49 -20.02 -4.72
N LYS A 379 8.60 -20.70 -4.46
CA LYS A 379 8.78 -21.50 -3.24
C LYS A 379 8.65 -20.66 -1.97
N ARG A 380 9.22 -19.45 -1.96
CA ARG A 380 9.04 -18.48 -0.85
C ARG A 380 7.61 -17.94 -0.86
N LEU A 381 7.02 -17.61 -1.99
CA LEU A 381 5.66 -17.10 -2.05
C LEU A 381 4.63 -18.10 -1.52
N LEU A 382 4.74 -19.40 -1.85
CA LEU A 382 3.80 -20.42 -1.39
C LEU A 382 3.75 -20.53 0.15
N ARG A 383 4.90 -20.38 0.81
CA ARG A 383 4.95 -20.31 2.28
C ARG A 383 4.21 -19.06 2.79
N LEU A 384 4.40 -17.90 2.17
CA LEU A 384 3.68 -16.68 2.50
C LEU A 384 2.16 -16.83 2.29
N VAL A 385 1.74 -17.43 1.18
CA VAL A 385 0.34 -17.77 0.88
C VAL A 385 -0.26 -18.62 2.00
N SER A 386 0.46 -19.64 2.48
CA SER A 386 -0.01 -20.49 3.58
C SER A 386 -0.20 -19.71 4.90
N LEU A 387 0.68 -18.73 5.18
CA LEU A 387 0.56 -17.86 6.36
C LEU A 387 -0.70 -17.00 6.27
N PHE A 388 -0.97 -16.42 5.10
CA PHE A 388 -2.16 -15.61 4.87
C PHE A 388 -3.44 -16.45 5.03
N GLN A 389 -3.50 -17.63 4.42
CA GLN A 389 -4.66 -18.52 4.48
C GLN A 389 -4.96 -19.00 5.92
N THR A 390 -3.92 -19.31 6.69
CA THR A 390 -4.08 -19.75 8.09
C THR A 390 -4.72 -18.64 8.94
N LYS A 391 -4.30 -17.39 8.75
CA LYS A 391 -4.83 -16.25 9.52
C LYS A 391 -6.25 -15.85 9.10
N SER A 392 -6.54 -15.85 7.80
CA SER A 392 -7.90 -15.60 7.30
C SER A 392 -8.89 -16.66 7.82
N SER A 393 -8.46 -17.92 7.91
CA SER A 393 -9.30 -19.00 8.46
C SER A 393 -9.58 -18.82 9.96
N SER A 394 -8.59 -18.36 10.74
CA SER A 394 -8.76 -18.08 12.17
C SER A 394 -9.66 -16.87 12.44
N ALA A 395 -9.64 -15.85 11.57
CA ALA A 395 -10.50 -14.67 11.70
C ALA A 395 -11.96 -14.98 11.35
N ALA A 396 -12.21 -15.94 10.44
CA ALA A 396 -13.56 -16.36 10.06
C ALA A 396 -14.29 -17.20 11.14
N THR A 397 -13.58 -17.72 12.13
CA THR A 397 -14.11 -18.64 13.16
C THR A 397 -14.69 -17.98 14.42
N GLU A 398 -14.70 -16.65 14.56
CA GLU A 398 -15.46 -15.99 15.62
C GLU A 398 -16.76 -15.36 15.08
N PRO A 399 -17.88 -16.10 15.01
CA PRO A 399 -19.18 -15.47 14.94
C PRO A 399 -19.43 -14.82 16.30
N ASN A 400 -19.23 -13.50 16.36
CA ASN A 400 -19.68 -12.67 17.47
C ASN A 400 -21.22 -12.75 17.53
N SER A 401 -21.70 -13.78 18.23
CA SER A 401 -23.07 -14.31 18.21
C SER A 401 -23.91 -13.70 19.33
N SER A 402 -23.80 -12.38 19.50
CA SER A 402 -24.86 -11.63 20.15
C SER A 402 -25.90 -11.27 19.08
N PRO A 403 -27.21 -11.56 19.27
CA PRO A 403 -28.23 -11.11 18.34
C PRO A 403 -28.28 -9.58 18.37
N LEU A 404 -27.63 -8.95 17.40
CA LEU A 404 -27.64 -7.51 17.21
C LEU A 404 -29.03 -7.06 16.78
N PRO A 405 -29.50 -5.90 17.26
CA PRO A 405 -30.87 -5.43 17.05
C PRO A 405 -31.21 -5.33 15.54
N PRO A 406 -32.47 -5.60 15.15
CA PRO A 406 -32.91 -5.44 13.77
C PRO A 406 -32.74 -3.97 13.34
N LEU A 407 -32.10 -3.76 12.18
CA LEU A 407 -31.96 -2.43 11.59
C LEU A 407 -33.19 -2.06 10.77
N LEU A 408 -33.49 -0.77 10.74
CA LEU A 408 -34.51 -0.19 9.87
C LEU A 408 -34.00 -0.18 8.43
N THR A 409 -34.83 -0.64 7.50
CA THR A 409 -34.58 -0.49 6.06
C THR A 409 -34.92 0.95 5.64
N ASN A 410 -34.18 1.49 4.68
CA ASN A 410 -34.20 2.90 4.25
C ASN A 410 -33.83 3.90 5.36
N ALA A 411 -32.91 3.51 6.25
CA ALA A 411 -32.41 4.35 7.33
C ALA A 411 -30.91 4.63 7.20
N LEU A 412 -30.49 5.71 7.85
CA LEU A 412 -29.11 6.20 7.82
C LEU A 412 -28.34 5.67 9.01
N TYR A 413 -27.12 5.20 8.77
CA TYR A 413 -26.25 4.62 9.78
C TYR A 413 -24.85 5.19 9.68
N LYS A 414 -24.17 5.32 10.82
CA LYS A 414 -22.76 5.70 10.87
C LYS A 414 -22.07 4.96 12.00
N SER A 415 -20.86 4.46 11.75
CA SER A 415 -20.00 3.91 12.79
C SER A 415 -18.97 4.90 13.29
N GLU A 416 -18.33 4.58 14.43
CA GLU A 416 -17.28 5.42 15.01
C GLU A 416 -16.07 5.53 14.06
N ALA A 417 -15.69 4.43 13.40
CA ALA A 417 -14.58 4.44 12.46
C ALA A 417 -14.95 4.98 11.08
N ALA A 418 -16.18 4.78 10.60
CA ALA A 418 -16.50 5.14 9.23
C ALA A 418 -16.61 6.65 9.00
N ALA A 419 -15.87 7.11 8.00
CA ALA A 419 -15.93 8.51 7.57
C ALA A 419 -17.26 8.86 6.87
N ALA A 420 -17.84 7.92 6.12
CA ALA A 420 -19.13 8.11 5.44
C ALA A 420 -20.34 7.79 6.32
N VAL A 421 -21.48 8.39 5.95
CA VAL A 421 -22.81 7.94 6.37
C VAL A 421 -23.27 6.89 5.36
N PHE A 422 -23.92 5.82 5.83
CA PHE A 422 -24.46 4.76 4.99
C PHE A 422 -25.98 4.79 4.97
N LEU A 423 -26.56 4.72 3.79
CA LEU A 423 -27.98 4.37 3.61
C LEU A 423 -28.09 2.86 3.51
N ILE A 424 -28.84 2.23 4.42
CA ILE A 424 -29.16 0.79 4.32
C ILE A 424 -30.51 0.65 3.64
N GLU A 425 -30.52 0.09 2.43
CA GLU A 425 -31.72 -0.16 1.63
C GLU A 425 -31.58 -1.50 0.89
N ASN A 426 -32.68 -2.24 0.70
CA ASN A 426 -32.68 -3.51 -0.03
C ASN A 426 -31.61 -4.53 0.41
N GLY A 427 -31.28 -4.56 1.71
CA GLY A 427 -30.29 -5.49 2.26
C GLY A 427 -28.82 -5.15 1.93
N VAL A 428 -28.55 -3.98 1.35
CA VAL A 428 -27.19 -3.48 1.10
C VAL A 428 -26.95 -2.16 1.84
N LYS A 429 -25.68 -1.84 2.14
CA LYS A 429 -25.29 -0.51 2.63
C LYS A 429 -24.69 0.31 1.49
N ARG A 430 -25.10 1.56 1.36
CA ARG A 430 -24.65 2.47 0.30
C ARG A 430 -24.01 3.71 0.94
N PRO A 431 -22.70 3.93 0.80
CA PRO A 431 -22.04 5.12 1.36
C PRO A 431 -22.43 6.36 0.56
N PHE A 432 -22.68 7.49 1.24
CA PHE A 432 -22.80 8.78 0.56
C PHE A 432 -21.43 9.24 0.05
N ALA A 433 -21.38 9.68 -1.21
CA ALA A 433 -20.15 10.15 -1.85
C ALA A 433 -19.59 11.42 -1.19
N SER A 434 -20.46 12.30 -0.68
CA SER A 434 -20.05 13.51 0.01
C SER A 434 -21.15 14.09 0.93
N PRO A 435 -20.83 15.02 1.84
CA PRO A 435 -21.81 15.79 2.60
C PRO A 435 -22.77 16.59 1.70
N GLU A 436 -22.35 16.99 0.50
CA GLU A 436 -23.16 17.69 -0.49
C GLU A 436 -24.22 16.74 -1.05
N ALA A 437 -23.85 15.52 -1.41
CA ALA A 437 -24.80 14.49 -1.83
C ALA A 437 -25.83 14.19 -0.72
N PHE A 438 -25.38 14.08 0.53
CA PHE A 438 -26.26 13.88 1.68
C PHE A 438 -27.30 15.00 1.83
N ARG A 439 -26.88 16.27 1.69
CA ARG A 439 -27.78 17.44 1.76
C ARG A 439 -28.67 17.57 0.52
N PHE A 440 -28.17 17.24 -0.66
CA PHE A 440 -28.92 17.30 -1.91
C PHE A 440 -30.16 16.41 -1.86
N PHE A 441 -30.00 15.18 -1.37
CA PHE A 441 -31.10 14.24 -1.16
C PHE A 441 -31.95 14.55 0.10
N LYS A 442 -31.80 15.74 0.69
CA LYS A 442 -32.60 16.26 1.82
C LYS A 442 -32.60 15.39 3.08
N TYR A 443 -31.55 14.59 3.28
CA TYR A 443 -31.34 13.88 4.52
C TYR A 443 -30.87 14.82 5.63
N ARG A 444 -31.16 14.46 6.89
CA ARG A 444 -30.77 15.24 8.07
C ARG A 444 -29.79 14.46 8.91
N TRP A 445 -28.77 15.14 9.44
CA TRP A 445 -27.78 14.52 10.32
C TRP A 445 -28.41 13.91 11.59
N SER A 446 -29.52 14.47 12.06
CA SER A 446 -30.29 13.93 13.20
C SER A 446 -30.99 12.60 12.92
N ASP A 447 -31.14 12.23 11.64
CA ASP A 447 -31.79 10.99 11.22
C ASP A 447 -30.76 9.82 11.14
N ILE A 448 -29.50 10.05 11.53
CA ILE A 448 -28.42 9.04 11.53
C ILE A 448 -28.44 8.24 12.83
N HIS A 449 -28.46 6.92 12.69
CA HIS A 449 -28.32 5.98 13.77
C HIS A 449 -26.84 5.60 13.98
N PRO A 450 -26.25 5.87 15.15
CA PRO A 450 -24.91 5.40 15.47
C PRO A 450 -24.93 3.87 15.68
N VAL A 451 -24.00 3.16 15.06
CA VAL A 451 -23.84 1.70 15.15
C VAL A 451 -22.36 1.31 15.23
N THR A 452 -22.07 0.08 15.63
CA THR A 452 -20.69 -0.44 15.57
C THR A 452 -20.30 -0.84 14.14
N ASP A 453 -19.01 -0.88 13.83
CA ASP A 453 -18.53 -1.36 12.52
C ASP A 453 -18.98 -2.79 12.22
N ALA A 454 -19.00 -3.66 13.24
CA ALA A 454 -19.52 -5.02 13.14
C ALA A 454 -20.97 -5.08 12.64
N VAL A 455 -21.82 -4.11 13.01
CA VAL A 455 -23.20 -4.01 12.52
C VAL A 455 -23.21 -3.64 11.04
N LEU A 456 -22.37 -2.68 10.61
CA LEU A 456 -22.27 -2.29 9.20
C LEU A 456 -21.65 -3.39 8.33
N HIS A 457 -20.74 -4.22 8.85
CA HIS A 457 -20.10 -5.31 8.10
C HIS A 457 -21.07 -6.43 7.70
N ARG A 458 -22.24 -6.52 8.34
CA ARG A 458 -23.30 -7.49 7.97
C ARG A 458 -23.93 -7.23 6.61
N PHE A 459 -23.85 -5.99 6.11
CA PHE A 459 -24.49 -5.60 4.87
C PHE A 459 -23.43 -5.49 3.76
N PRO A 460 -23.61 -6.18 2.62
CA PRO A 460 -22.75 -5.98 1.47
C PRO A 460 -22.84 -4.50 1.05
N THR A 461 -21.68 -3.93 0.72
CA THR A 461 -21.61 -2.55 0.25
C THR A 461 -21.98 -2.49 -1.23
N SER A 462 -22.84 -1.53 -1.58
CA SER A 462 -23.27 -1.29 -2.96
C SER A 462 -22.87 0.14 -3.39
N ALA A 463 -23.23 0.49 -4.63
CA ALA A 463 -22.85 1.74 -5.29
C ALA A 463 -23.10 2.96 -4.40
N VAL A 464 -22.15 3.90 -4.44
CA VAL A 464 -22.22 5.17 -3.70
C VAL A 464 -23.50 5.93 -4.03
N VAL A 465 -24.02 6.63 -3.01
CA VAL A 465 -25.09 7.60 -3.19
C VAL A 465 -24.48 8.92 -3.62
N SER A 466 -24.73 9.32 -4.87
CA SER A 466 -24.12 10.50 -5.52
C SER A 466 -25.16 11.30 -6.30
N MET A 467 -24.86 12.57 -6.57
CA MET A 467 -25.64 13.46 -7.42
C MET A 467 -25.26 13.35 -8.91
N GLU A 468 -24.22 12.56 -9.22
CA GLU A 468 -23.66 12.43 -10.56
C GLU A 468 -24.50 11.50 -11.46
N ALA A 469 -24.40 11.72 -12.77
CA ALA A 469 -25.00 10.85 -13.76
C ALA A 469 -24.21 9.53 -13.89
N PRO A 470 -24.87 8.39 -14.17
CA PRO A 470 -26.31 8.24 -14.37
C PRO A 470 -27.09 8.22 -13.05
N PHE A 471 -28.02 9.16 -12.90
CA PHE A 471 -28.67 9.45 -11.61
C PHE A 471 -29.50 8.26 -11.09
N HIS A 472 -30.13 7.50 -11.99
CA HIS A 472 -30.86 6.27 -11.64
C HIS A 472 -30.01 5.18 -10.96
N ARG A 473 -28.68 5.15 -11.14
CA ARG A 473 -27.79 4.19 -10.46
C ARG A 473 -27.38 4.65 -9.07
N HIS A 474 -27.24 5.97 -8.88
CA HIS A 474 -26.62 6.55 -7.69
C HIS A 474 -27.61 7.17 -6.70
N ARG A 475 -28.89 7.33 -7.06
CA ARG A 475 -29.91 7.83 -6.15
C ARG A 475 -30.38 6.77 -5.13
N PRO A 476 -30.96 7.20 -3.99
CA PRO A 476 -31.74 6.32 -3.12
C PRO A 476 -32.86 5.59 -3.88
N SER A 477 -33.14 4.36 -3.47
CA SER A 477 -34.14 3.49 -4.12
C SER A 477 -35.55 4.06 -4.01
N VAL A 478 -35.85 4.75 -2.90
CA VAL A 478 -37.13 5.42 -2.66
C VAL A 478 -36.88 6.87 -2.27
N MET A 479 -37.45 7.82 -3.02
CA MET A 479 -37.36 9.25 -2.69
C MET A 479 -38.54 10.05 -3.25
N LEU A 480 -38.80 11.23 -2.69
CA LEU A 480 -39.69 12.21 -3.30
C LEU A 480 -38.91 13.08 -4.28
N ALA A 481 -39.42 13.22 -5.50
CA ALA A 481 -38.79 14.05 -6.50
C ALA A 481 -39.79 14.89 -7.29
N LYS A 482 -39.33 16.02 -7.83
CA LYS A 482 -40.06 16.78 -8.83
C LYS A 482 -39.12 17.26 -9.94
N GLY A 483 -39.70 17.50 -11.10
CA GLY A 483 -39.03 18.12 -12.23
C GLY A 483 -39.12 19.65 -12.18
N ARG A 484 -39.10 20.29 -13.35
CA ARG A 484 -39.43 21.73 -13.46
C ARG A 484 -40.91 22.01 -13.19
N GLY A 485 -41.78 21.04 -13.46
CA GLY A 485 -43.23 21.12 -13.22
C GLY A 485 -43.62 21.02 -11.73
N PRO A 486 -44.89 21.33 -11.42
CA PRO A 486 -45.39 21.34 -10.04
C PRO A 486 -45.62 19.92 -9.47
N THR A 487 -45.74 18.90 -10.33
CA THR A 487 -46.04 17.52 -9.93
C THR A 487 -44.91 16.91 -9.11
N VAL A 488 -45.25 16.40 -7.93
CA VAL A 488 -44.34 15.64 -7.07
C VAL A 488 -44.57 14.16 -7.30
N TYR A 489 -43.50 13.39 -7.41
CA TYR A 489 -43.51 11.97 -7.65
C TYR A 489 -42.88 11.23 -6.47
N LEU A 490 -43.44 10.07 -6.12
CA LEU A 490 -42.71 9.04 -5.38
C LEU A 490 -41.90 8.25 -6.40
N LEU A 491 -40.58 8.30 -6.30
CA LEU A 491 -39.70 7.48 -7.12
C LEU A 491 -39.40 6.17 -6.42
N THR A 492 -39.44 5.10 -7.18
CA THR A 492 -39.01 3.73 -6.82
C THR A 492 -37.91 3.30 -7.79
N ALA A 493 -37.44 2.05 -7.76
CA ALA A 493 -36.31 1.60 -8.59
C ALA A 493 -36.51 1.91 -10.09
N ASP A 494 -37.69 1.63 -10.63
CA ASP A 494 -38.02 1.68 -12.05
C ASP A 494 -39.24 2.57 -12.39
N ARG A 495 -39.99 3.03 -11.38
CA ARG A 495 -41.24 3.77 -11.58
C ARG A 495 -41.31 5.09 -10.80
N ARG A 496 -42.11 6.01 -11.33
CA ARG A 496 -42.53 7.27 -10.71
C ARG A 496 -44.04 7.29 -10.53
N PHE A 497 -44.51 7.57 -9.31
CA PHE A 497 -45.93 7.63 -8.98
C PHE A 497 -46.32 9.09 -8.66
N PRO A 498 -47.17 9.75 -9.46
CA PRO A 498 -47.53 11.14 -9.22
C PRO A 498 -48.43 11.26 -7.99
N PHE A 499 -48.14 12.20 -7.09
CA PHE A 499 -49.05 12.56 -6.02
C PHE A 499 -50.10 13.55 -6.52
N VAL A 500 -51.36 13.33 -6.15
CA VAL A 500 -52.46 14.22 -6.53
C VAL A 500 -52.52 15.49 -5.67
N SER A 501 -51.94 15.47 -4.47
CA SER A 501 -51.93 16.63 -3.55
C SER A 501 -50.81 16.57 -2.51
N MET A 502 -50.43 17.70 -1.90
CA MET A 502 -49.51 17.74 -0.75
C MET A 502 -50.03 16.97 0.47
N ARG A 503 -51.36 16.83 0.58
CA ARG A 503 -51.99 16.06 1.65
C ARG A 503 -51.76 14.57 1.46
N SER A 504 -51.85 14.06 0.23
CA SER A 504 -51.56 12.65 -0.09
C SER A 504 -50.12 12.24 0.24
N ILE A 505 -49.17 13.19 0.18
CA ILE A 505 -47.77 13.02 0.61
C ILE A 505 -47.69 12.86 2.13
N ARG A 506 -48.28 13.79 2.90
CA ARG A 506 -48.24 13.79 4.37
C ARG A 506 -48.95 12.58 4.98
N GLN A 507 -50.11 12.19 4.41
CA GLN A 507 -50.87 11.02 4.87
C GLN A 507 -50.09 9.71 4.75
N ARG A 508 -49.13 9.62 3.82
CA ARG A 508 -48.24 8.48 3.63
C ARG A 508 -46.94 8.59 4.45
N GLY A 509 -46.86 9.54 5.37
CA GLY A 509 -45.72 9.71 6.27
C GLY A 509 -44.49 10.37 5.65
N PHE A 510 -44.58 10.82 4.40
CA PHE A 510 -43.49 11.57 3.79
C PHE A 510 -43.48 13.03 4.22
N ARG A 511 -42.28 13.60 4.28
CA ARG A 511 -42.06 14.99 4.64
C ARG A 511 -41.98 15.83 3.37
N PRO A 512 -42.82 16.86 3.17
CA PRO A 512 -42.70 17.79 2.05
C PRO A 512 -41.28 18.35 1.85
N GLU A 513 -40.54 18.53 2.93
CA GLU A 513 -39.18 19.09 2.91
C GLU A 513 -38.15 18.11 2.32
N SER A 514 -38.52 16.83 2.14
CA SER A 514 -37.70 15.81 1.49
C SER A 514 -37.82 15.77 -0.04
N ILE A 515 -38.63 16.65 -0.64
CA ILE A 515 -38.79 16.72 -2.09
C ILE A 515 -37.49 17.22 -2.72
N VAL A 516 -36.89 16.39 -3.57
CA VAL A 516 -35.68 16.70 -4.34
C VAL A 516 -36.06 17.18 -5.73
N THR A 517 -35.46 18.27 -6.22
CA THR A 517 -35.60 18.65 -7.63
C THR A 517 -34.57 17.89 -8.45
N ILE A 518 -35.00 17.20 -9.50
CA ILE A 518 -34.11 16.47 -10.41
C ILE A 518 -34.39 16.85 -11.88
N PRO A 519 -33.42 16.65 -12.79
CA PRO A 519 -33.62 16.91 -14.21
C PRO A 519 -34.80 16.15 -14.82
N ASP A 520 -35.56 16.80 -15.72
CA ASP A 520 -36.76 16.21 -16.33
C ASP A 520 -36.42 14.98 -17.20
N ASP A 521 -35.24 14.96 -17.83
CA ASP A 521 -34.74 13.84 -18.64
C ASP A 521 -34.47 12.58 -17.80
N GLU A 522 -34.08 12.72 -16.53
CA GLU A 522 -33.95 11.59 -15.60
C GLU A 522 -35.34 11.09 -15.14
N LEU A 523 -36.32 11.99 -14.98
CA LEU A 523 -37.69 11.60 -14.61
C LEU A 523 -38.38 10.81 -15.72
N VAL A 524 -38.18 11.18 -16.99
CA VAL A 524 -38.83 10.53 -18.14
C VAL A 524 -38.32 9.11 -18.35
N LYS A 525 -37.11 8.77 -17.87
CA LYS A 525 -36.55 7.42 -17.91
C LYS A 525 -37.29 6.41 -17.02
N LEU A 526 -38.13 6.87 -16.09
CA LEU A 526 -38.89 6.01 -15.16
C LEU A 526 -40.32 5.79 -15.66
N GLY A 527 -40.80 4.55 -15.57
CA GLY A 527 -42.17 4.19 -15.92
C GLY A 527 -43.18 4.93 -15.04
N VAL A 528 -44.30 5.37 -15.60
CA VAL A 528 -45.35 6.04 -14.82
C VAL A 528 -46.19 4.98 -14.10
N GLY A 529 -46.38 5.16 -12.80
CA GLY A 529 -47.30 4.39 -11.98
C GLY A 529 -48.62 5.12 -11.75
N GLU A 530 -49.59 4.42 -11.17
CA GLU A 530 -50.89 5.01 -10.83
C GLU A 530 -50.75 6.22 -9.89
N PRO A 531 -51.59 7.26 -10.06
CA PRO A 531 -51.60 8.39 -9.14
C PRO A 531 -51.84 7.97 -7.69
N LEU A 532 -51.06 8.55 -6.77
CA LEU A 532 -51.22 8.32 -5.33
C LEU A 532 -52.29 9.26 -4.79
N GLU A 533 -53.52 8.77 -4.76
CA GLU A 533 -54.69 9.49 -4.24
C GLU A 533 -54.64 9.72 -2.72
N GLU A 534 -55.49 10.60 -2.18
CA GLU A 534 -55.61 10.78 -0.74
C GLU A 534 -56.15 9.50 -0.07
N LEU A 535 -55.60 9.14 1.09
CA LEU A 535 -56.11 8.01 1.86
C LEU A 535 -57.50 8.35 2.41
N ALA A 536 -58.48 7.47 2.22
CA ALA A 536 -59.83 7.64 2.72
C ALA A 536 -59.85 7.88 4.24
N HIS A 537 -60.69 8.81 4.69
CA HIS A 537 -60.89 9.09 6.11
C HIS A 537 -61.43 7.84 6.82
N ASP A 538 -60.68 7.29 7.77
CA ASP A 538 -61.21 6.36 8.75
C ASP A 538 -62.12 7.16 9.72
N ASN A 539 -63.40 7.29 9.36
CA ASN A 539 -64.45 7.81 10.22
C ASN A 539 -64.85 6.72 11.24
N SER A 540 -63.93 6.40 12.15
CA SER A 540 -64.21 5.59 13.33
C SER A 540 -64.22 6.49 14.57
N PRO A 541 -65.36 6.68 15.27
CA PRO A 541 -65.43 7.60 16.40
C PRO A 541 -64.57 7.11 17.57
N ALA A 542 -63.79 8.04 18.13
CA ALA A 542 -62.94 7.83 19.30
C ALA A 542 -63.72 7.25 20.50
N LYS A 543 -63.59 5.94 20.74
CA LYS A 543 -63.96 5.35 22.04
C LYS A 543 -62.89 5.67 23.08
N ARG A 544 -63.08 6.78 23.80
CA ARG A 544 -62.59 6.91 25.18
C ARG A 544 -63.24 5.81 26.02
N GLY A 545 -62.47 4.83 26.49
CA GLY A 545 -63.01 3.77 27.34
C GLY A 545 -62.01 2.76 27.88
N ARG A 546 -61.48 3.06 29.08
CA ARG A 546 -60.95 2.14 30.12
C ARG A 546 -59.69 1.29 29.81
N LYS A 547 -58.61 1.65 30.51
CA LYS A 547 -57.50 0.75 30.91
C LYS A 547 -58.08 -0.55 31.51
N ARG A 548 -57.94 -1.67 30.80
CA ARG A 548 -58.02 -3.01 31.39
C ARG A 548 -56.64 -3.66 31.31
N LYS A 549 -56.01 -3.79 32.48
CA LYS A 549 -54.84 -4.65 32.71
C LYS A 549 -55.23 -6.09 32.34
N ARG A 550 -54.69 -6.65 31.25
CA ARG A 550 -54.65 -8.11 31.08
C ARG A 550 -53.37 -8.63 31.72
N ARG A 551 -53.54 -9.22 32.91
CA ARG A 551 -52.60 -10.21 33.47
C ARG A 551 -52.63 -11.43 32.53
N LEU A 552 -51.49 -11.74 31.93
CA LEU A 552 -51.23 -13.05 31.36
C LEU A 552 -50.80 -13.97 32.51
N THR A 553 -51.73 -14.77 33.00
CA THR A 553 -51.46 -15.96 33.81
C THR A 553 -51.11 -17.10 32.85
N GLY A 554 -49.81 -17.26 32.59
CA GLY A 554 -49.26 -18.47 31.99
C GLY A 554 -48.77 -19.41 33.08
N GLY A 555 -49.43 -20.56 33.21
CA GLY A 555 -49.12 -21.59 34.20
C GLY A 555 -47.70 -22.13 34.08
N ARG A 556 -47.03 -22.27 35.22
CA ARG A 556 -45.83 -23.12 35.37
C ARG A 556 -46.24 -24.38 36.13
N GLY A 557 -46.32 -25.48 35.40
CA GLY A 557 -46.26 -26.83 35.96
C GLY A 557 -44.86 -27.09 36.53
N THR A 558 -44.83 -27.37 37.82
CA THR A 558 -43.99 -28.33 38.54
C THR A 558 -42.68 -28.79 37.89
N LEU A 559 -41.56 -28.53 38.59
CA LEU A 559 -40.62 -29.59 38.98
C LEU A 559 -39.71 -29.15 40.13
N ARG A 560 -39.62 -30.08 41.09
CA ARG A 560 -38.94 -30.06 42.40
C ARG A 560 -37.46 -29.64 42.32
N LYS A 561 -37.00 -28.84 43.28
CA LYS A 561 -35.59 -28.85 43.73
C LYS A 561 -35.53 -29.09 45.24
N ALA A 562 -34.98 -30.23 45.59
CA ALA A 562 -34.61 -30.64 46.93
C ALA A 562 -33.26 -30.02 47.34
N GLY A 563 -33.05 -29.89 48.65
CA GLY A 563 -31.75 -30.05 49.29
C GLY A 563 -30.82 -28.83 49.38
N LYS A 564 -30.86 -28.14 50.54
CA LYS A 564 -29.64 -27.60 51.17
C LYS A 564 -28.93 -28.73 51.93
N PRO A 565 -27.60 -28.67 52.09
CA PRO A 565 -27.02 -28.24 53.38
C PRO A 565 -25.82 -27.29 53.20
N LYS A 566 -25.70 -26.17 53.93
CA LYS A 566 -25.14 -25.93 55.29
C LYS A 566 -23.59 -25.90 55.38
N ARG A 567 -23.12 -24.71 55.86
CA ARG A 567 -21.86 -24.37 56.57
C ARG A 567 -20.57 -24.40 55.71
N VAL A 568 -19.64 -23.44 55.80
CA VAL A 568 -18.84 -23.06 57.00
C VAL A 568 -18.44 -21.57 57.00
N ARG A 569 -18.49 -20.96 58.19
CA ARG A 569 -17.86 -19.68 58.58
C ARG A 569 -16.43 -19.93 59.05
N ARG A 570 -15.46 -19.08 58.67
CA ARG A 570 -14.26 -18.65 59.45
C ARG A 570 -13.60 -17.50 58.68
N SER A 571 -13.76 -16.23 59.07
CA SER A 571 -12.98 -15.47 60.07
C SER A 571 -11.49 -15.28 59.76
N LYS A 572 -11.07 -14.05 59.51
CA LYS A 572 -9.95 -13.29 60.13
C LYS A 572 -9.60 -12.09 59.22
N ARG A 573 -9.82 -10.85 59.68
CA ARG A 573 -8.88 -9.99 60.44
C ARG A 573 -7.67 -9.56 59.60
N GLY A 574 -7.48 -8.25 59.45
CA GLY A 574 -6.23 -7.70 58.93
C GLY A 574 -6.25 -6.22 58.53
N SER A 575 -6.78 -5.34 59.38
CA SER A 575 -6.47 -3.91 59.32
C SER A 575 -5.09 -3.65 59.95
N ARG A 576 -4.24 -2.84 59.31
CA ARG A 576 -3.33 -1.93 60.02
C ARG A 576 -2.74 -0.85 59.10
N LYS A 577 -3.08 0.39 59.46
CA LYS A 577 -2.33 1.64 59.22
C LYS A 577 -0.98 1.58 59.96
N LEU A 578 -0.02 2.41 59.53
CA LEU A 578 0.89 3.29 60.31
C LEU A 578 1.83 3.97 59.27
N THR A 579 1.70 5.26 58.92
CA THR A 579 2.07 6.53 59.61
C THR A 579 3.55 6.91 59.57
N GLY A 580 3.79 8.18 59.17
CA GLY A 580 4.85 9.07 59.65
C GLY A 580 6.14 9.04 58.83
N ARG A 581 6.86 10.14 58.59
CA ARG A 581 6.73 11.55 59.01
C ARG A 581 7.86 12.33 58.28
N SER A 582 7.59 13.59 57.94
CA SER A 582 8.46 14.81 57.89
C SER A 582 9.96 14.70 57.51
N SER A 583 10.61 15.61 56.79
CA SER A 583 10.57 17.07 56.93
C SER A 583 11.40 17.80 55.85
N LYS A 584 10.93 19.00 55.50
CA LYS A 584 11.60 20.18 54.93
C LYS A 584 13.15 20.22 54.95
N ARG A 585 13.76 20.67 53.84
CA ARG A 585 14.64 21.87 53.77
C ARG A 585 15.01 22.22 52.31
N ARG A 586 14.63 23.42 51.89
CA ARG A 586 15.27 24.29 50.86
C ARG A 586 16.17 25.31 51.63
N PRO A 587 16.92 26.27 51.04
CA PRO A 587 17.19 26.60 49.61
C PRO A 587 18.66 27.03 49.32
N LYS A 588 18.92 27.49 48.07
CA LYS A 588 19.93 28.47 47.55
C LYS A 588 20.71 27.86 46.38
N ALA A 589 21.17 28.57 45.35
CA ALA A 589 20.98 29.89 44.76
C ALA A 589 21.83 29.86 43.46
N GLY A 590 21.50 30.64 42.42
CA GLY A 590 22.46 30.85 41.32
C GLY A 590 21.87 31.33 40.00
N LYS A 591 21.80 32.66 39.83
CA LYS A 591 21.64 33.35 38.54
C LYS A 591 23.01 33.45 37.84
N ARG A 592 23.05 33.35 36.50
CA ARG A 592 23.79 34.21 35.52
C ARG A 592 23.74 33.53 34.13
N LYS A 593 23.10 34.13 33.12
CA LYS A 593 23.53 35.18 32.15
C LYS A 593 24.38 34.66 30.96
N ARG A 594 23.80 34.80 29.75
CA ARG A 594 24.36 35.21 28.43
C ARG A 594 25.78 34.72 28.03
N ALA A 595 25.94 34.18 26.82
CA ALA A 595 26.34 34.89 25.59
C ALA A 595 26.76 33.91 24.46
N ALA A 596 26.78 34.45 23.24
CA ALA A 596 27.10 33.91 21.92
C ALA A 596 28.29 32.94 21.78
N ALA A 597 28.15 31.99 20.86
CA ALA A 597 29.02 31.77 19.69
C ALA A 597 28.24 30.95 18.66
#